data_AF-A0A0W0E1V6-F1
#
_entry.id   AF-A0A0W0E1V6-F1
#
_cell.length_a   1.000
_cell.length_b   1.000
_cell.length_c   1.000
_cell.angle_alpha   90.00
_cell.angle_beta   90.00
_cell.angle_gamma   90.00
#
_symmetry.space_group_name_H-M   'P 1'
#
loop_
_entity.id
_entity.type
_entity.pdbx_description
1 polymer ?
#
loop_
_entity_poly.entity_id
_entity_poly.type
_entity_poly.pdbx_seq_one_letter_code
_entity_poly.pdbx_strand_id
1 'polypeptide(L)' 'MQLNKWEGGFYHPMSESEALMILNITQKEIMSLNTPLLKKKHRLAMLKNHPDKGGSPYLSAKINEAKELLEKSVLTRK' A
#
# COMPACT_ATOMS: atom_id res chain seq x y z
N MET A 1 9.94 5.65 -19.16
CA MET A 1 8.84 5.52 -18.18
C MET A 1 7.54 5.44 -18.97
N GLN A 2 6.83 4.31 -18.92
CA GLN A 2 5.51 4.20 -19.55
C GLN A 2 4.48 4.85 -18.61
N LEU A 3 4.05 6.07 -18.94
CA LEU A 3 3.09 6.85 -18.16
C LEU A 3 1.62 6.43 -18.42
N ASN A 4 1.39 5.36 -19.19
CA ASN A 4 0.10 5.06 -19.82
C ASN A 4 -0.50 3.72 -19.35
N LYS A 5 -0.09 3.19 -18.18
CA LYS A 5 -0.54 1.85 -17.71
C LYS A 5 -1.76 1.88 -16.79
N TRP A 6 -2.16 3.05 -16.29
CA TRP A 6 -3.22 3.17 -15.28
C TRP A 6 -4.20 4.28 -15.68
N GLU A 7 -5.45 3.91 -15.92
CA GLU A 7 -6.51 4.83 -16.29
C GLU A 7 -7.11 5.49 -15.02
N GLY A 8 -6.57 6.63 -14.60
CA GLY A 8 -7.21 7.50 -13.60
C GLY A 8 -6.78 7.31 -12.14
N GLY A 9 -7.70 7.62 -11.22
CA GLY A 9 -7.47 7.65 -9.77
C GLY A 9 -7.46 6.27 -9.10
N PHE A 10 -7.53 6.24 -7.78
CA PHE A 10 -7.56 4.98 -7.03
C PHE A 10 -8.87 4.22 -7.24
N TYR A 11 -8.79 2.89 -7.24
CA TYR A 11 -9.98 2.06 -7.29
C TYR A 11 -10.81 2.20 -6.01
N HIS A 12 -12.14 2.09 -6.17
CA HIS A 12 -13.10 2.00 -5.09
C HIS A 12 -14.13 0.91 -5.40
N PRO A 13 -14.11 -0.23 -4.69
CA PRO A 13 -13.21 -0.56 -3.58
C PRO A 13 -11.76 -0.79 -4.02
N MET A 14 -10.79 -0.56 -3.13
CA MET A 14 -9.38 -0.89 -3.38
C MET A 14 -9.21 -2.40 -3.58
N SER A 15 -8.37 -2.79 -4.53
CA SER A 15 -7.99 -4.20 -4.75
C SER A 15 -6.71 -4.58 -3.98
N GLU A 16 -6.50 -5.87 -3.72
CA GLU A 16 -5.24 -6.37 -3.14
C GLU A 16 -4.02 -5.98 -3.98
N SER A 17 -4.14 -6.08 -5.31
CA SER A 17 -3.09 -5.69 -6.26
C SER A 17 -2.75 -4.20 -6.14
N GLU A 18 -3.76 -3.34 -5.99
CA GLU A 18 -3.55 -1.90 -5.76
C GLU A 18 -2.92 -1.65 -4.39
N ALA A 19 -3.37 -2.34 -3.33
CA ALA A 19 -2.81 -2.21 -1.99
C ALA A 19 -1.32 -2.59 -1.94
N LEU A 20 -0.93 -3.68 -2.61
CA LEU A 20 0.46 -4.11 -2.76
C LEU A 20 1.29 -3.04 -3.49
N MET A 21 0.72 -2.43 -4.53
CA MET A 21 1.37 -1.37 -5.29
C MET A 21 1.55 -0.09 -4.46
N ILE A 22 0.52 0.34 -3.73
CA ILE A 22 0.57 1.51 -2.83
C ILE A 22 1.65 1.35 -1.76
N LEU A 23 1.77 0.16 -1.17
CA LEU A 23 2.76 -0.13 -0.14
C LEU A 23 4.14 -0.54 -0.69
N ASN A 24 4.30 -0.53 -2.03
CA ASN A 24 5.52 -0.94 -2.72
C ASN A 24 6.02 -2.32 -2.24
N ILE A 25 5.11 -3.29 -2.17
CA ILE A 25 5.39 -4.70 -1.90
C ILE A 25 5.63 -5.38 -3.24
N THR A 26 6.84 -5.89 -3.43
CA THR A 26 7.23 -6.54 -4.68
C THR A 26 6.75 -7.99 -4.73
N GLN A 27 6.69 -8.59 -5.94
CA GLN A 27 6.32 -10.00 -6.10
C GLN A 27 7.17 -10.94 -5.24
N LYS A 28 8.48 -10.65 -5.09
CA LYS A 28 9.38 -11.43 -4.23
C LYS A 28 9.00 -11.34 -2.76
N GLU A 29 8.53 -10.16 -2.32
CA GLU A 29 8.11 -9.93 -0.94
C GLU A 29 6.73 -10.50 -0.64
N ILE A 30 5.84 -10.65 -1.64
CA ILE A 30 4.55 -11.34 -1.45
C ILE A 30 4.77 -12.77 -0.94
N MET A 31 5.78 -13.47 -1.45
CA MET A 31 6.08 -14.85 -1.03
C MET A 31 6.41 -14.97 0.46
N SER A 32 6.89 -13.91 1.10
CA SER A 32 7.25 -13.84 2.52
C SER A 32 6.46 -12.80 3.29
N LEU A 33 5.32 -12.35 2.75
CA LEU A 33 4.52 -11.30 3.36
C LEU A 33 3.94 -11.78 4.69
N ASN A 34 4.30 -11.07 5.76
CA ASN A 34 3.84 -11.31 7.12
C ASN A 34 3.56 -9.97 7.82
N THR A 35 2.94 -10.03 9.00
CA THR A 35 2.56 -8.83 9.77
C THR A 35 3.75 -7.87 10.02
N PRO A 36 4.96 -8.32 10.41
CA PRO A 36 6.12 -7.44 10.54
C PRO A 36 6.52 -6.73 9.24
N LEU A 37 6.57 -7.44 8.10
CA LEU A 37 6.92 -6.85 6.82
C LEU A 37 5.88 -5.82 6.37
N LEU A 38 4.59 -6.15 6.52
CA LEU A 38 3.49 -5.25 6.19
C LEU A 38 3.58 -3.95 7.00
N LYS A 39 3.78 -4.03 8.32
CA LYS A 39 3.97 -2.86 9.20
C LYS A 39 5.19 -2.03 8.79
N LYS A 40 6.30 -2.68 8.42
CA LYS A 40 7.51 -1.99 7.94
C LYS A 40 7.23 -1.22 6.65
N LYS A 41 6.55 -1.83 5.68
CA LYS A 41 6.21 -1.20 4.39
C LYS A 41 5.25 -0.03 4.57
N HIS A 42 4.19 -0.22 5.37
CA HIS A 42 3.27 0.85 5.73
C HIS A 42 3.97 2.03 6.40
N ARG A 43 4.81 1.79 7.41
CA ARG A 43 5.57 2.86 8.09
C ARG A 43 6.45 3.65 7.11
N LEU A 44 7.14 2.98 6.19
CA LEU A 44 7.98 3.64 5.19
C LEU A 44 7.15 4.50 4.22
N ALA A 45 5.99 4.00 3.80
CA ALA A 45 5.08 4.75 2.93
C ALA A 45 4.52 5.99 3.66
N MET A 46 4.06 5.83 4.91
CA MET A 46 3.55 6.93 5.72
C MET A 46 4.61 7.98 6.02
N LEU A 47 5.84 7.59 6.37
CA LEU A 47 6.92 8.56 6.65
C LEU A 47 7.20 9.50 5.48
N LYS A 48 7.00 9.04 4.24
CA LYS A 48 7.18 9.84 3.02
C LYS A 48 5.96 10.70 2.69
N ASN A 49 4.77 10.30 3.12
CA ASN A 49 3.50 10.91 2.69
C ASN A 49 2.72 11.57 3.84
N HIS A 50 3.29 11.63 5.05
CA HIS A 50 2.59 12.10 6.23
C HIS A 50 2.09 13.54 6.06
N PRO A 51 0.84 13.88 6.42
CA PRO A 51 0.29 15.22 6.21
C PRO A 51 1.07 16.31 6.94
N ASP A 52 1.48 16.05 8.19
CA ASP A 52 2.30 16.96 9.00
C ASP A 52 3.67 17.28 8.39
N LYS A 53 4.11 16.51 7.40
CA LYS A 53 5.37 16.72 6.65
C LYS A 53 5.11 17.25 5.23
N GLY A 54 3.95 17.87 5.00
CA GLY A 54 3.55 18.40 3.70
C GLY A 54 2.98 17.36 2.74
N GLY A 55 2.68 16.15 3.21
CA GLY A 55 2.01 15.12 2.43
C GLY A 55 0.51 15.34 2.28
N SER A 56 -0.14 14.56 1.41
CA SER A 56 -1.58 14.66 1.20
C SER A 56 -2.35 13.81 2.23
N PRO A 57 -3.37 14.37 2.92
CA PRO A 57 -4.29 13.60 3.75
C PRO A 57 -4.97 12.46 2.97
N TYR A 58 -5.33 12.72 1.71
CA TYR A 58 -5.97 11.72 0.86
C TYR A 58 -5.02 10.55 0.54
N LEU A 59 -3.76 10.83 0.19
CA LEU A 59 -2.77 9.77 -0.04
C LEU A 59 -2.48 8.97 1.23
N SER A 60 -2.41 9.64 2.38
CA SER A 60 -2.25 8.97 3.67
C SER A 60 -3.44 8.04 3.98
N ALA A 61 -4.66 8.47 3.68
CA ALA A 61 -5.84 7.62 3.83
C ALA A 61 -5.77 6.37 2.94
N LYS A 62 -5.34 6.51 1.68
CA LYS A 62 -5.16 5.36 0.76
C LYS A 62 -4.04 4.41 1.23
N ILE A 63 -2.97 4.93 1.82
CA ILE A 63 -1.91 4.10 2.43
C ILE A 63 -2.44 3.31 3.63
N ASN A 64 -3.31 3.91 4.44
CA ASN A 64 -3.95 3.22 5.57
C ASN A 64 -4.93 2.15 5.08
N GLU A 65 -5.77 2.46 4.09
CA GLU A 65 -6.69 1.50 3.45
C GLU A 65 -5.94 0.27 2.91
N ALA A 66 -4.81 0.49 2.23
CA ALA A 66 -3.97 -0.59 1.73
C ALA A 66 -3.43 -1.50 2.83
N LYS A 67 -3.00 -0.93 3.96
CA LYS A 67 -2.54 -1.71 5.11
C LYS A 67 -3.66 -2.53 5.73
N GLU A 68 -4.83 -1.94 5.93
CA GLU A 68 -5.98 -2.61 6.55
C GLU A 68 -6.50 -3.76 5.69
N LEU A 69 -6.52 -3.56 4.37
CA LEU A 69 -6.91 -4.58 3.41
C LEU A 69 -5.95 -5.77 3.46
N LEU A 70 -4.63 -5.52 3.36
CA LEU A 70 -3.65 -6.60 3.37
C LEU A 70 -3.52 -7.30 4.74
N GLU A 71 -3.80 -6.63 5.85
CA GLU A 71 -3.80 -7.27 7.18
C GLU A 71 -4.90 -8.33 7.31
N LYS A 72 -6.00 -8.18 6.56
CA LYS A 72 -7.10 -9.16 6.49
C LYS A 72 -6.96 -10.14 5.32
N SER A 73 -6.02 -9.91 4.41
CA SER A 73 -5.80 -10.73 3.23
C SER A 73 -5.17 -12.07 3.55
N VAL A 74 -5.54 -13.10 2.78
CA VAL A 74 -4.90 -14.43 2.81
C VAL A 74 -3.44 -14.40 2.34
N LEU A 75 -3.01 -13.33 1.67
CA LEU A 75 -1.62 -13.12 1.27
C LEU A 75 -0.70 -12.89 2.47
N THR A 76 -1.22 -12.30 3.54
CA THR A 76 -0.42 -12.01 4.75
C THR A 76 -0.42 -13.21 5.67
N ARG A 77 0.76 -13.81 5.82
CA ARG A 77 0.99 -14.91 6.75
C ARG A 77 0.92 -14.38 8.19
N LYS A 78 0.23 -15.12 9.05
CA LYS A 78 0.17 -14.84 10.49
C LYS A 78 1.52 -15.06 11.14
#